data_AF-A0A353X2P5-F1
#
_entry.id   AF-A0A353X2P5-F1
#
_cell.length_a   1.000
_cell.length_b   1.000
_cell.length_c   1.000
_cell.angle_alpha   90.00
_cell.angle_beta   90.00
_cell.angle_gamma   90.00
#
_symmetry.space_group_name_H-M   'P 1'
#
loop_
_entity.id
_entity.type
_entity.pdbx_description
1 polymer ?
#
loop_
_entity_poly.entity_id
_entity_poly.type
_entity_poly.pdbx_seq_one_letter_code
_entity_poly.pdbx_strand_id
1 'polypeptide(L)'
;MVRKFNYRRNGPGIPVQNIVTGILLWALYNYILYAFFYFTRETFRIFSGDTGRKILLTLNETEVFLSNLFLSALASSIGFLVSLRFVLTMYAFENKRLVRHPINELNFYLWSLLLWFGTLGALLGLLYMILPIQFDLDFQKEFPIFLILLPIVVFMSPYPKMVSLLGSKRKLFWSLSFLIFMVFSVSFAFKDFVDYNKVNKNYHDNQIENLYNLQVPVSRYHKQIPANAIAEDIYMVLDSVELKPILFVNNRWQSFHLKEVFNELVDLDAKLSEHEQILLNLHIDRSMIMSHVQELRHEIRKAGHYRIWYSTGRKHSRYSAQNPIFKYCGIPQQLPAYDPWMKYFIDSVASLNPESYKLKLPKSNLYRIDDIKLINRIEIEINTETTKVNNQLVNTKDLRDIIYKLVKKYHNRYAIILNVDGAISFGRYIEILDLVHSEIQKLRNSEKTWLNQNTTKSPSEIEELINHTYPINVIEWTYEEINLIELNK
;
A
#
# COMPACT_ATOMS: atom_id res chain seq x y z
N MET A 1 30.74 -14.80 -62.61
CA MET A 1 31.92 -13.91 -62.66
C MET A 1 31.98 -13.10 -61.36
N VAL A 2 32.60 -13.64 -60.31
CA VAL A 2 32.70 -13.00 -58.99
C VAL A 2 33.84 -11.98 -59.05
N ARG A 3 33.53 -10.69 -59.27
CA ARG A 3 34.52 -9.62 -59.15
C ARG A 3 35.00 -9.58 -57.69
N LYS A 4 36.18 -10.16 -57.42
CA LYS A 4 36.96 -9.89 -56.21
C LYS A 4 37.33 -8.41 -56.23
N PHE A 5 36.49 -7.57 -55.64
CA PHE A 5 36.87 -6.20 -55.33
C PHE A 5 37.99 -6.26 -54.30
N ASN A 6 39.23 -6.11 -54.76
CA ASN A 6 40.38 -5.81 -53.91
C ASN A 6 40.21 -4.39 -53.35
N TYR A 7 39.33 -4.25 -52.35
CA TYR A 7 39.32 -3.07 -51.48
C TYR A 7 40.69 -3.02 -50.80
N ARG A 8 41.56 -2.11 -51.25
CA ARG A 8 42.82 -1.81 -50.57
C ARG A 8 42.49 -1.46 -49.12
N ARG A 9 42.92 -2.33 -48.19
CA ARG A 9 42.66 -2.28 -46.74
C ARG A 9 43.37 -1.12 -46.01
N ASN A 10 44.08 -0.25 -46.73
CA ASN A 10 44.83 0.86 -46.16
C ASN A 10 44.06 2.16 -46.41
N GLY A 11 42.86 2.26 -45.83
CA GLY A 11 42.22 3.57 -45.68
C GLY A 11 43.08 4.47 -44.78
N PRO A 12 42.97 5.80 -44.90
CA PRO A 12 43.62 6.72 -43.97
C PRO A 12 43.27 6.32 -42.53
N GLY A 13 44.26 6.29 -41.64
CA GLY A 13 44.02 5.98 -40.24
C GLY A 13 43.23 7.11 -39.58
N ILE A 14 42.32 6.78 -38.66
CA ILE A 14 41.63 7.80 -37.86
C ILE A 14 42.68 8.55 -37.02
N PRO A 15 42.75 9.90 -37.08
CA PRO A 15 43.66 10.67 -36.26
C PRO A 15 43.46 10.39 -34.78
N VAL A 16 44.55 10.22 -34.03
CA VAL A 16 44.52 9.92 -32.59
C VAL A 16 43.73 10.98 -31.81
N GLN A 17 43.84 12.26 -32.22
CA GLN A 17 43.08 13.37 -31.62
C GLN A 17 41.56 13.14 -31.66
N ASN A 18 41.02 12.62 -32.77
CA ASN A 18 39.60 12.35 -32.90
C ASN A 18 39.15 11.20 -32.00
N ILE A 19 40.01 10.19 -31.79
CA ILE A 19 39.75 9.09 -30.87
C ILE A 19 39.72 9.61 -29.43
N VAL A 20 40.69 10.44 -29.04
CA VAL A 20 40.75 11.06 -27.71
C VAL A 20 39.51 11.92 -27.47
N THR A 21 39.14 12.79 -28.41
CA THR A 21 37.91 13.59 -28.33
C THR A 21 36.67 12.72 -28.24
N GLY A 22 36.61 11.60 -28.99
CA GLY A 22 35.54 10.62 -28.88
C GLY A 22 35.43 10.01 -27.48
N ILE A 23 36.55 9.62 -26.85
CA ILE A 23 36.54 9.06 -25.49
C ILE A 23 36.09 10.11 -24.47
N LEU A 24 36.55 11.37 -24.60
CA LEU A 24 36.10 12.47 -23.75
C LEU A 24 34.59 12.72 -23.91
N LEU A 25 34.09 12.73 -25.14
CA LEU A 25 32.65 12.83 -25.40
C LEU A 25 31.88 11.67 -24.77
N TRP A 26 32.39 10.43 -24.87
CA TRP A 26 31.77 9.28 -24.22
C TRP A 26 31.66 9.48 -22.71
N ALA A 27 32.74 9.87 -22.04
CA ALA A 27 32.75 10.11 -20.60
C ALA A 27 31.74 11.21 -20.19
N LEU A 28 31.71 12.34 -20.92
CA LEU A 28 30.80 13.45 -20.63
C LEU A 28 29.33 13.08 -20.84
N TYR A 29 29.00 12.44 -21.96
CA TYR A 29 27.63 11.99 -22.23
C TYR A 29 27.18 10.95 -21.22
N ASN A 30 28.06 10.01 -20.87
CA ASN A 30 27.75 9.02 -19.84
C ASN A 30 27.43 9.69 -18.49
N TYR A 31 28.25 10.65 -18.07
CA TYR A 31 28.00 11.39 -16.82
C TYR A 31 26.66 12.13 -16.83
N ILE A 32 26.38 12.89 -17.89
CA ILE A 32 25.14 13.68 -18.00
C ILE A 32 23.91 12.77 -18.05
N LEU A 33 23.95 11.71 -18.85
CA LEU A 33 22.83 10.77 -18.98
C LEU A 33 22.62 9.96 -17.71
N TYR A 34 23.70 9.52 -17.05
CA TYR A 34 23.60 8.81 -15.77
C TYR A 34 22.97 9.71 -14.71
N ALA A 35 23.42 10.96 -14.58
CA ALA A 35 22.82 11.93 -13.67
C ALA A 35 21.33 12.14 -13.98
N PHE A 36 20.97 12.32 -15.25
CA PHE A 36 19.59 12.47 -15.68
C PHE A 36 18.74 11.26 -15.29
N PHE A 37 19.16 10.04 -15.63
CA PHE A 37 18.42 8.82 -15.28
C PHE A 37 18.30 8.61 -13.78
N TYR A 38 19.37 8.90 -13.02
CA TYR A 38 19.35 8.84 -11.57
C TYR A 38 18.29 9.78 -10.99
N PHE A 39 18.29 11.05 -11.38
CA PHE A 39 17.31 12.02 -10.90
C PHE A 39 15.89 11.67 -11.35
N THR A 40 15.70 11.15 -12.57
CA THR A 40 14.38 10.66 -13.01
C THR A 40 13.88 9.53 -12.12
N ARG A 41 14.72 8.53 -11.79
CA ARG A 41 14.36 7.44 -10.87
C ARG A 41 13.96 7.98 -9.50
N GLU A 42 14.78 8.87 -8.92
CA GLU A 42 14.49 9.47 -7.62
C GLU A 42 13.20 10.29 -7.63
N THR A 43 12.94 11.00 -8.72
CA THR A 43 11.70 11.75 -8.91
C THR A 43 10.50 10.81 -8.89
N PHE A 44 10.54 9.69 -9.62
CA PHE A 44 9.46 8.68 -9.56
C PHE A 44 9.29 8.07 -8.17
N ARG A 45 10.39 7.81 -7.47
CA ARG A 45 10.38 7.28 -6.10
C ARG A 45 9.70 8.24 -5.12
N ILE A 46 10.02 9.53 -5.20
CA ILE A 46 9.40 10.56 -4.37
C ILE A 46 7.92 10.73 -4.74
N PHE A 47 7.59 10.79 -6.03
CA PHE A 47 6.20 10.90 -6.48
C PHE A 47 5.35 9.68 -6.11
N SER A 48 5.92 8.46 -6.08
CA SER A 48 5.20 7.28 -5.59
C SER A 48 4.85 7.43 -4.10
N GLY A 49 5.72 8.08 -3.33
CA GLY A 49 5.45 8.50 -1.96
C GLY A 49 4.26 9.46 -1.90
N ASP A 50 4.29 10.57 -2.63
CA ASP A 50 3.28 11.62 -2.48
C ASP A 50 1.91 11.25 -3.08
N THR A 51 1.90 10.63 -4.27
CA THR A 51 0.68 10.35 -5.03
C THR A 51 0.19 8.91 -4.91
N GLY A 52 1.11 7.95 -4.73
CA GLY A 52 0.85 6.52 -4.67
C GLY A 52 0.40 6.02 -3.30
N ARG A 53 -0.50 6.77 -2.64
CA ARG A 53 -1.06 6.42 -1.31
C ARG A 53 -0.03 6.37 -0.17
N LYS A 54 0.96 7.27 -0.18
CA LYS A 54 1.98 7.38 0.90
C LYS A 54 2.89 6.16 0.99
N ILE A 55 3.39 5.70 -0.15
CA ILE A 55 4.30 4.56 -0.20
C ILE A 55 5.55 4.94 -0.98
N LEU A 56 6.57 5.38 -0.24
CA LEU A 56 7.90 5.53 -0.83
C LEU A 56 8.41 4.15 -1.23
N LEU A 57 8.82 4.02 -2.49
CA LEU A 57 9.50 2.83 -2.96
C LEU A 57 10.87 2.76 -2.28
N THR A 58 10.99 1.88 -1.30
CA THR A 58 12.20 1.74 -0.47
C THR A 58 13.08 0.65 -1.06
N LEU A 59 14.20 1.06 -1.65
CA LEU A 59 15.19 0.17 -2.21
C LEU A 59 16.24 -0.18 -1.14
N ASN A 60 16.63 -1.44 -1.06
CA ASN A 60 17.78 -1.83 -0.25
C ASN A 60 19.12 -1.47 -0.95
N GLU A 61 20.25 -1.57 -0.24
CA GLU A 61 21.56 -1.17 -0.78
C GLU A 61 21.93 -1.94 -2.06
N THR A 62 21.61 -3.24 -2.12
CA THR A 62 21.90 -4.09 -3.27
C THR A 62 21.06 -3.73 -4.49
N GLU A 63 19.79 -3.37 -4.27
CA GLU A 63 18.83 -2.92 -5.25
C GLU A 63 19.23 -1.55 -5.81
N VAL A 64 19.64 -0.61 -4.93
CA VAL A 64 20.19 0.68 -5.34
C VAL A 64 21.43 0.49 -6.22
N PHE A 65 22.37 -0.34 -5.80
CA PHE A 65 23.58 -0.63 -6.58
C PHE A 65 23.24 -1.25 -7.95
N LEU A 66 22.38 -2.26 -8.00
CA LEU A 66 21.99 -2.92 -9.25
C LEU A 66 21.27 -1.96 -10.20
N SER A 67 20.40 -1.10 -9.68
CA SER A 67 19.75 -0.04 -10.47
C SER A 67 20.75 1.01 -10.95
N ASN A 68 21.67 1.46 -10.09
CA ASN A 68 22.72 2.41 -10.48
C ASN A 68 23.60 1.82 -11.58
N LEU A 69 23.96 0.53 -11.46
CA LEU A 69 24.74 -0.19 -12.47
C LEU A 69 23.98 -0.31 -13.79
N PHE A 70 22.68 -0.64 -13.75
CA PHE A 70 21.84 -0.69 -14.95
C PHE A 70 21.76 0.67 -15.66
N LEU A 71 21.44 1.73 -14.91
CA LEU A 71 21.32 3.09 -15.45
C LEU A 71 22.66 3.61 -15.99
N SER A 72 23.74 3.34 -15.28
CA SER A 72 25.10 3.70 -15.70
C SER A 72 25.54 2.94 -16.94
N ALA A 73 25.26 1.63 -17.01
CA ALA A 73 25.55 0.84 -18.20
C ALA A 73 24.75 1.33 -19.41
N LEU A 74 23.47 1.67 -19.23
CA LEU A 74 22.65 2.21 -20.31
C LEU A 74 23.16 3.59 -20.78
N ALA A 75 23.51 4.48 -19.85
CA ALA A 75 24.13 5.77 -20.14
C ALA A 75 25.47 5.62 -20.87
N SER A 76 26.30 4.66 -20.45
CA SER A 76 27.58 4.33 -21.07
C SER A 76 27.39 3.79 -22.49
N SER A 77 26.41 2.91 -22.71
CA SER A 77 26.06 2.43 -24.05
C SER A 77 25.65 3.57 -24.98
N ILE A 78 24.79 4.49 -24.52
CA ILE A 78 24.37 5.65 -25.32
C ILE A 78 25.56 6.58 -25.59
N GLY A 79 26.38 6.87 -24.58
CA GLY A 79 27.59 7.68 -24.73
C GLY A 79 28.57 7.06 -25.74
N PHE A 80 28.71 5.73 -25.75
CA PHE A 80 29.50 5.01 -26.75
C PHE A 80 28.92 5.19 -28.15
N LEU A 81 27.61 5.06 -28.35
CA LEU A 81 26.96 5.27 -29.66
C LEU A 81 27.21 6.69 -30.20
N VAL A 82 27.09 7.71 -29.34
CA VAL A 82 27.35 9.11 -29.70
C VAL A 82 28.82 9.33 -30.05
N SER A 83 29.73 8.79 -29.23
CA SER A 83 31.17 8.84 -29.47
C SER A 83 31.58 8.15 -30.77
N LEU A 84 31.06 6.95 -31.00
CA LEU A 84 31.30 6.17 -32.22
C LEU A 84 30.81 6.92 -33.45
N ARG A 85 29.60 7.51 -33.38
CA ARG A 85 29.07 8.37 -34.44
C ARG A 85 30.00 9.54 -34.72
N PHE A 86 30.46 10.25 -33.68
CA PHE A 86 31.39 11.37 -33.85
C PHE A 86 32.68 10.95 -34.57
N VAL A 87 33.32 9.87 -34.12
CA VAL A 87 34.55 9.35 -34.72
C VAL A 87 34.32 8.94 -36.18
N LEU A 88 33.20 8.29 -36.48
CA LEU A 88 32.84 7.91 -37.85
C LEU A 88 32.52 9.10 -38.73
N THR A 89 31.84 10.13 -38.23
CA THR A 89 31.58 11.36 -38.99
C THR A 89 32.88 12.06 -39.36
N MET A 90 33.84 12.12 -38.44
CA MET A 90 35.17 12.68 -38.72
C MET A 90 35.92 11.86 -39.78
N TYR A 91 35.82 10.54 -39.73
CA TYR A 91 36.37 9.66 -40.77
C TYR A 91 35.62 9.76 -42.12
N ALA A 92 34.31 10.03 -42.10
CA ALA A 92 33.48 10.13 -43.29
C ALA A 92 33.86 11.32 -44.19
N PHE A 93 34.52 12.35 -43.67
CA PHE A 93 35.08 13.43 -44.50
C PHE A 93 36.05 12.90 -45.55
N GLU A 94 36.76 11.81 -45.25
CA GLU A 94 37.73 11.19 -46.16
C GLU A 94 37.10 10.08 -47.04
N ASN A 95 36.05 9.39 -46.55
CA ASN A 95 35.46 8.22 -47.24
C ASN A 95 33.92 8.13 -47.13
N LYS A 96 33.22 9.16 -47.63
CA LYS A 96 31.74 9.32 -47.50
C LYS A 96 30.89 8.08 -47.84
N ARG A 97 31.25 7.31 -48.87
CA ARG A 97 30.42 6.17 -49.34
C ARG A 97 30.41 4.98 -48.37
N LEU A 98 31.55 4.68 -47.73
CA LEU A 98 31.69 3.52 -46.86
C LEU A 98 31.03 3.74 -45.48
N VAL A 99 30.99 4.99 -45.03
CA VAL A 99 30.62 5.32 -43.64
C VAL A 99 29.16 5.78 -43.51
N ARG A 100 28.53 6.22 -44.61
CA ARG A 100 27.15 6.75 -44.59
C ARG A 100 26.13 5.75 -44.07
N HIS A 101 26.20 4.48 -44.52
CA HIS A 101 25.26 3.46 -44.09
C HIS A 101 25.41 3.15 -42.59
N PRO A 102 26.61 2.84 -42.06
CA PRO A 102 26.83 2.67 -40.61
C PRO A 102 26.36 3.86 -39.76
N ILE A 103 26.59 5.11 -40.19
CA ILE A 103 26.12 6.30 -39.46
C ILE A 103 24.58 6.37 -39.41
N ASN A 104 23.90 6.12 -40.54
CA ASN A 104 22.45 6.14 -40.59
C ASN A 104 21.83 5.06 -39.70
N GLU A 105 22.41 3.85 -39.73
CA GLU A 105 21.99 2.76 -38.85
C GLU A 105 22.21 3.10 -37.37
N LEU A 106 23.37 3.66 -37.00
CA LEU A 106 23.64 4.12 -35.63
C LEU A 106 22.61 5.16 -35.17
N ASN A 107 22.23 6.11 -36.04
CA ASN A 107 21.20 7.08 -35.73
C ASN A 107 19.84 6.41 -35.54
N PHE A 108 19.46 5.50 -36.43
CA PHE A 108 18.22 4.75 -36.32
C PHE A 108 18.17 3.97 -34.99
N TYR A 109 19.21 3.20 -34.67
CA TYR A 109 19.29 2.44 -33.42
C TYR A 109 19.25 3.36 -32.20
N LEU A 110 19.99 4.47 -32.18
CA LEU A 110 19.98 5.41 -31.06
C LEU A 110 18.58 6.00 -30.83
N TRP A 111 17.91 6.47 -31.89
CA TRP A 111 16.57 7.03 -31.78
C TRP A 111 15.53 5.98 -31.41
N SER A 112 15.59 4.79 -32.02
CA SER A 112 14.71 3.68 -31.68
C SER A 112 14.91 3.23 -30.23
N LEU A 113 16.16 3.13 -29.76
CA LEU A 113 16.49 2.80 -28.38
C LEU A 113 15.90 3.84 -27.42
N LEU A 114 16.18 5.13 -27.64
CA LEU A 114 15.69 6.21 -26.78
C LEU A 114 14.16 6.25 -26.76
N LEU A 115 13.50 6.05 -27.90
CA LEU A 115 12.05 5.98 -27.98
C LEU A 115 11.51 4.78 -27.20
N TRP A 116 12.01 3.57 -27.46
CA TRP A 116 11.53 2.36 -26.79
C TRP A 116 11.78 2.39 -25.28
N PHE A 117 12.97 2.79 -24.82
CA PHE A 117 13.28 2.91 -23.39
C PHE A 117 12.51 4.04 -22.74
N GLY A 118 12.34 5.18 -23.42
CA GLY A 118 11.54 6.28 -22.91
C GLY A 118 10.08 5.88 -22.75
N THR A 119 9.47 5.24 -23.75
CA THR A 119 8.09 4.78 -23.71
C THR A 119 7.86 3.68 -22.68
N LEU A 120 8.71 2.63 -22.67
CA LEU A 120 8.60 1.56 -21.68
C LEU A 120 8.88 2.06 -20.26
N GLY A 121 9.89 2.92 -20.08
CA GLY A 121 10.22 3.51 -18.80
C GLY A 121 9.10 4.40 -18.25
N ALA A 122 8.49 5.24 -19.10
CA ALA A 122 7.36 6.07 -18.70
C ALA A 122 6.10 5.25 -18.40
N LEU A 123 5.80 4.23 -19.22
CA LEU A 123 4.66 3.33 -19.00
C LEU A 123 4.84 2.55 -17.69
N LEU A 124 6.02 1.96 -17.46
CA LEU A 124 6.33 1.26 -16.22
C LEU A 124 6.28 2.22 -15.04
N GLY A 125 6.89 3.41 -15.14
CA GLY A 125 6.82 4.43 -14.09
C GLY A 125 5.39 4.80 -13.72
N LEU A 126 4.52 4.99 -14.71
CA LEU A 126 3.10 5.26 -14.50
C LEU A 126 2.37 4.06 -13.87
N LEU A 127 2.62 2.84 -14.34
CA LEU A 127 2.04 1.63 -13.76
C LEU A 127 2.48 1.45 -12.30
N TYR A 128 3.73 1.75 -11.97
CA TYR A 128 4.26 1.72 -10.60
C TYR A 128 3.62 2.79 -9.70
N MET A 129 3.22 3.95 -10.24
CA MET A 129 2.50 4.98 -9.48
C MET A 129 1.03 4.60 -9.24
N ILE A 130 0.37 3.99 -10.22
CA ILE A 130 -1.07 3.66 -10.14
C ILE A 130 -1.31 2.35 -9.41
N LEU A 131 -0.49 1.34 -9.69
CA LEU A 131 -0.65 -0.02 -9.20
C LEU A 131 0.43 -0.31 -8.16
N PRO A 132 0.11 -1.00 -7.06
CA PRO A 132 1.08 -1.40 -6.04
C PRO A 132 1.99 -2.55 -6.51
N ILE A 133 2.35 -2.59 -7.80
CA ILE A 133 3.19 -3.62 -8.44
C ILE A 133 4.52 -3.78 -7.70
N GLN A 134 5.04 -2.71 -7.09
CA GLN A 134 6.27 -2.74 -6.30
C GLN A 134 6.28 -3.78 -5.18
N PHE A 135 5.12 -4.21 -4.68
CA PHE A 135 5.04 -5.27 -3.67
C PHE A 135 4.97 -6.66 -4.28
N ASP A 136 4.37 -6.78 -5.46
CA ASP A 136 4.15 -8.07 -6.11
C ASP A 136 5.30 -8.51 -7.01
N LEU A 137 6.03 -7.55 -7.60
CA LEU A 137 7.16 -7.79 -8.50
C LEU A 137 8.41 -7.10 -7.97
N ASP A 138 9.33 -7.92 -7.47
CA ASP A 138 10.68 -7.48 -7.16
C ASP A 138 11.56 -7.66 -8.41
N PHE A 139 11.53 -6.68 -9.31
CA PHE A 139 12.25 -6.76 -10.58
C PHE A 139 13.75 -7.04 -10.40
N GLN A 140 14.34 -6.57 -9.31
CA GLN A 140 15.76 -6.72 -9.04
C GLN A 140 16.09 -8.13 -8.53
N LYS A 141 15.24 -8.74 -7.69
CA LYS A 141 15.40 -10.13 -7.26
C LYS A 141 14.99 -11.13 -8.33
N GLU A 142 13.92 -10.87 -9.07
CA GLU A 142 13.36 -11.80 -10.05
C GLU A 142 14.09 -11.76 -11.40
N PHE A 143 14.60 -10.59 -11.81
CA PHE A 143 15.21 -10.41 -13.13
C PHE A 143 16.61 -9.75 -13.13
N PRO A 144 17.55 -10.12 -12.23
CA PRO A 144 18.88 -9.51 -12.17
C PRO A 144 19.70 -9.74 -13.45
N ILE A 145 19.55 -10.92 -14.06
CA ILE A 145 20.21 -11.26 -15.32
C ILE A 145 19.75 -10.34 -16.45
N PHE A 146 18.45 -10.01 -16.50
CA PHE A 146 17.92 -9.10 -17.49
C PHE A 146 18.52 -7.69 -17.35
N LEU A 147 18.63 -7.19 -16.12
CA LEU A 147 19.25 -5.89 -15.82
C LEU A 147 20.73 -5.84 -16.23
N ILE A 148 21.46 -6.95 -16.16
CA ILE A 148 22.86 -7.00 -16.59
C ILE A 148 23.00 -7.18 -18.11
N LEU A 149 22.25 -8.11 -18.69
CA LEU A 149 22.38 -8.47 -20.10
C LEU A 149 21.86 -7.40 -21.03
N LEU A 150 20.78 -6.72 -20.68
CA LEU A 150 20.15 -5.77 -21.58
C LEU A 150 21.09 -4.61 -21.98
N PRO A 151 21.78 -3.91 -21.05
CA PRO A 151 22.74 -2.88 -21.42
C PRO A 151 23.92 -3.42 -22.25
N ILE A 152 24.36 -4.66 -21.99
CA ILE A 152 25.41 -5.33 -22.78
C ILE A 152 24.93 -5.58 -24.20
N VAL A 153 23.70 -6.07 -24.40
CA VAL A 153 23.11 -6.27 -25.73
C VAL A 153 22.99 -4.94 -26.47
N VAL A 154 22.56 -3.88 -25.78
CA VAL A 154 22.49 -2.53 -26.36
C VAL A 154 23.87 -2.04 -26.77
N PHE A 155 24.90 -2.22 -25.92
CA PHE A 155 26.29 -1.89 -26.24
C PHE A 155 26.81 -2.65 -27.46
N MET A 156 26.49 -3.95 -27.57
CA MET A 156 26.95 -4.82 -28.65
C MET A 156 26.16 -4.62 -29.96
N SER A 157 25.01 -3.94 -29.94
CA SER A 157 24.16 -3.76 -31.13
C SER A 157 24.86 -3.18 -32.37
N PRO A 158 25.85 -2.26 -32.26
CA PRO A 158 26.59 -1.77 -33.44
C PRO A 158 27.63 -2.75 -33.98
N TYR A 159 28.01 -3.77 -33.22
CA TYR A 159 29.10 -4.69 -33.55
C TYR A 159 28.99 -5.24 -34.97
N PRO A 160 27.87 -5.86 -35.40
CA PRO A 160 27.79 -6.49 -36.71
C PRO A 160 28.02 -5.51 -37.86
N LYS A 161 27.59 -4.26 -37.70
CA LYS A 161 27.72 -3.21 -38.73
C LYS A 161 29.14 -2.64 -38.79
N MET A 162 29.83 -2.61 -37.65
CA MET A 162 31.21 -2.11 -37.53
C MET A 162 32.28 -3.12 -37.99
N VAL A 163 31.95 -4.42 -38.04
CA VAL A 163 32.86 -5.48 -38.47
C VAL A 163 33.42 -5.22 -39.88
N SER A 164 32.61 -4.66 -40.79
CA SER A 164 33.02 -4.35 -42.16
C SER A 164 34.02 -3.18 -42.23
N LEU A 165 33.89 -2.20 -41.33
CA LEU A 165 34.75 -1.01 -41.28
C LEU A 165 36.11 -1.29 -40.62
N LEU A 166 36.14 -2.06 -39.53
CA LEU A 166 37.33 -2.24 -38.68
C LEU A 166 38.29 -3.34 -39.16
N GLY A 167 37.83 -4.24 -40.04
CA GLY A 167 38.68 -5.29 -40.63
C GLY A 167 39.32 -6.21 -39.57
N SER A 168 40.64 -6.37 -39.62
CA SER A 168 41.40 -7.25 -38.69
C SER A 168 41.51 -6.69 -37.27
N LYS A 169 41.46 -5.37 -37.09
CA LYS A 169 41.56 -4.70 -35.79
C LYS A 169 40.26 -4.75 -34.97
N ARG A 170 39.19 -5.35 -35.53
CA ARG A 170 37.86 -5.41 -34.90
C ARG A 170 37.87 -6.01 -33.50
N LYS A 171 38.60 -7.11 -33.28
CA LYS A 171 38.60 -7.80 -31.98
C LYS A 171 39.21 -6.92 -30.89
N LEU A 172 40.36 -6.30 -31.19
CA LEU A 172 41.06 -5.41 -30.27
C LEU A 172 40.22 -4.16 -29.93
N PHE A 173 39.68 -3.49 -30.96
CA PHE A 173 38.84 -2.30 -30.77
C PHE A 173 37.65 -2.62 -29.85
N TRP A 174 36.91 -3.69 -30.15
CA TRP A 174 35.74 -4.07 -29.36
C TRP A 174 36.09 -4.54 -27.96
N SER A 175 37.19 -5.27 -27.76
CA SER A 175 37.64 -5.64 -26.41
C SER A 175 38.00 -4.41 -25.57
N LEU A 176 38.65 -3.41 -26.18
CA LEU A 176 39.04 -2.19 -25.50
C LEU A 176 37.81 -1.32 -25.18
N SER A 177 36.89 -1.15 -26.13
CA SER A 177 35.63 -0.46 -25.91
C SER A 177 34.80 -1.16 -24.83
N PHE A 178 34.71 -2.49 -24.84
CA PHE A 178 33.99 -3.22 -23.80
C PHE A 178 34.63 -3.03 -22.42
N LEU A 179 35.97 -3.02 -22.33
CA LEU A 179 36.66 -2.71 -21.09
C LEU A 179 36.32 -1.30 -20.58
N ILE A 180 36.38 -0.28 -21.44
CA ILE A 180 36.01 1.10 -21.08
C ILE A 180 34.54 1.17 -20.64
N PHE A 181 33.65 0.49 -21.36
CA PHE A 181 32.24 0.37 -21.02
C PHE A 181 32.04 -0.20 -19.61
N MET A 182 32.72 -1.28 -19.27
CA MET A 182 32.64 -1.90 -17.93
C MET A 182 33.20 -0.97 -16.86
N VAL A 183 34.36 -0.35 -17.09
CA VAL A 183 34.97 0.61 -16.15
C VAL A 183 34.02 1.77 -15.88
N PHE A 184 33.45 2.37 -16.93
CA PHE A 184 32.49 3.45 -16.80
C PHE A 184 31.21 3.01 -16.08
N SER A 185 30.64 1.87 -16.45
CA SER A 185 29.40 1.36 -15.84
C SER A 185 29.57 1.13 -14.34
N VAL A 186 30.66 0.50 -13.94
CA VAL A 186 30.94 0.21 -12.52
C VAL A 186 31.33 1.48 -11.77
N SER A 187 32.18 2.34 -12.33
CA SER A 187 32.67 3.55 -11.65
C SER A 187 31.54 4.52 -11.33
N PHE A 188 30.61 4.72 -12.27
CA PHE A 188 29.46 5.59 -12.04
C PHE A 188 28.38 4.91 -11.20
N ALA A 189 28.27 3.58 -11.18
CA ALA A 189 27.31 2.89 -10.31
C ALA A 189 27.51 3.18 -8.81
N PHE A 190 28.75 3.45 -8.41
CA PHE A 190 29.11 3.84 -7.03
C PHE A 190 28.85 5.33 -6.72
N LYS A 191 28.47 6.14 -7.70
CA LYS A 191 28.24 7.58 -7.50
C LYS A 191 26.77 7.85 -7.22
N ASP A 192 26.45 8.07 -5.95
CA ASP A 192 25.13 8.58 -5.58
C ASP A 192 25.07 10.11 -5.68
N PHE A 193 24.04 10.61 -6.36
CA PHE A 193 23.77 12.06 -6.41
C PHE A 193 22.86 12.52 -5.27
N VAL A 194 22.09 11.60 -4.68
CA VAL A 194 21.18 11.86 -3.57
C VAL A 194 21.49 10.86 -2.47
N ASP A 195 21.55 11.34 -1.23
CA ASP A 195 21.64 10.47 -0.06
C ASP A 195 20.29 9.77 0.15
N TYR A 196 20.11 8.63 -0.54
CA TYR A 196 18.88 7.87 -0.50
C TYR A 196 18.59 7.34 0.91
N ASN A 197 19.62 7.09 1.73
CA ASN A 197 19.48 6.68 3.12
C ASN A 197 18.88 7.79 3.96
N LYS A 198 19.35 9.04 3.77
CA LYS A 198 18.74 10.21 4.42
C LYS A 198 17.30 10.44 3.96
N VAL A 199 17.00 10.25 2.67
CA VAL A 199 15.62 10.37 2.15
C VAL A 199 14.72 9.29 2.73
N ASN A 200 15.16 8.02 2.72
CA ASN A 200 14.41 6.90 3.28
C ASN A 200 14.19 7.10 4.77
N LYS A 201 15.24 7.46 5.50
CA LYS A 201 15.17 7.73 6.93
C LYS A 201 14.20 8.87 7.23
N ASN A 202 14.35 10.01 6.56
CA ASN A 202 13.43 11.14 6.73
C ASN A 202 11.99 10.73 6.40
N TYR A 203 11.76 9.89 5.40
CA TYR A 203 10.42 9.42 5.07
C TYR A 203 9.86 8.48 6.14
N HIS A 204 10.64 7.49 6.56
CA HIS A 204 10.23 6.51 7.57
C HIS A 204 10.03 7.13 8.94
N ASP A 205 10.97 7.96 9.39
CA ASP A 205 10.90 8.70 10.66
C ASP A 205 9.69 9.66 10.66
N ASN A 206 9.23 10.07 9.48
CA ASN A 206 8.08 10.94 9.30
C ASN A 206 6.72 10.18 9.14
N GLN A 207 6.67 8.88 9.34
CA GLN A 207 5.42 8.12 9.33
C GLN A 207 5.01 7.77 10.77
N ILE A 208 3.75 8.08 11.13
CA ILE A 208 3.20 7.77 12.47
C ILE A 208 3.37 6.29 12.78
N GLU A 209 3.21 5.43 11.77
CA GLU A 209 3.31 3.99 11.93
C GLU A 209 4.70 3.54 12.40
N ASN A 210 5.76 4.18 11.92
CA ASN A 210 7.14 3.85 12.32
C ASN A 210 7.54 4.60 13.58
N LEU A 211 7.19 5.88 13.69
CA LEU A 211 7.56 6.75 14.82
C LEU A 211 7.07 6.18 16.16
N TYR A 212 5.84 5.64 16.17
CA TYR A 212 5.23 5.04 17.35
C TYR A 212 5.23 3.51 17.33
N ASN A 213 5.92 2.88 16.37
CA ASN A 213 5.93 1.42 16.17
C ASN A 213 4.52 0.82 16.19
N LEU A 214 3.60 1.45 15.46
CA LEU A 214 2.19 1.04 15.39
C LEU A 214 2.08 -0.36 14.80
N GLN A 215 1.55 -1.28 15.59
CA GLN A 215 1.26 -2.64 15.15
C GLN A 215 -0.23 -2.79 14.92
N VAL A 216 -0.67 -2.70 13.67
CA VAL A 216 -2.08 -2.99 13.33
C VAL A 216 -2.38 -4.48 13.51
N PRO A 217 -3.54 -4.85 14.08
CA PRO A 217 -3.91 -6.24 14.26
C PRO A 217 -4.17 -6.94 12.92
N VAL A 218 -4.11 -8.27 12.92
CA VAL A 218 -4.34 -9.09 11.72
C VAL A 218 -5.67 -9.83 11.78
N SER A 219 -6.36 -9.91 10.65
CA SER A 219 -7.68 -10.55 10.52
C SER A 219 -7.70 -11.56 9.37
N ARG A 220 -8.62 -12.51 9.35
CA ARG A 220 -8.92 -13.33 8.16
C ARG A 220 -10.01 -12.67 7.33
N TYR A 221 -10.96 -12.02 8.00
CA TYR A 221 -12.01 -11.24 7.38
C TYR A 221 -11.53 -9.83 7.07
N HIS A 222 -11.62 -9.43 5.79
CA HIS A 222 -11.31 -8.08 5.34
C HIS A 222 -12.35 -7.62 4.33
N LYS A 223 -12.76 -6.36 4.44
CA LYS A 223 -13.44 -5.64 3.39
C LYS A 223 -12.62 -4.42 3.01
N GLN A 224 -12.50 -4.19 1.70
CA GLN A 224 -11.94 -2.97 1.18
C GLN A 224 -12.93 -1.82 1.41
N ILE A 225 -12.42 -0.65 1.76
CA ILE A 225 -13.20 0.59 1.80
C ILE A 225 -13.73 0.87 0.38
N PRO A 226 -15.02 1.21 0.22
CA PRO A 226 -15.59 1.53 -1.09
C PRO A 226 -14.82 2.66 -1.77
N ALA A 227 -14.56 2.51 -3.08
CA ALA A 227 -13.76 3.48 -3.83
C ALA A 227 -14.40 4.88 -3.92
N ASN A 228 -15.71 4.98 -3.68
CA ASN A 228 -16.47 6.22 -3.66
C ASN A 228 -16.58 6.86 -2.26
N ALA A 229 -15.99 6.26 -1.22
CA ALA A 229 -15.96 6.83 0.11
C ALA A 229 -14.69 7.67 0.31
N ILE A 230 -14.82 8.82 0.95
CA ILE A 230 -13.65 9.59 1.43
C ILE A 230 -13.20 8.95 2.74
N ALA A 231 -12.05 8.28 2.68
CA ALA A 231 -11.48 7.57 3.81
C ALA A 231 -10.54 8.50 4.59
N GLU A 232 -10.89 8.77 5.83
CA GLU A 232 -10.13 9.62 6.74
C GLU A 232 -9.42 8.74 7.76
N ASP A 233 -8.08 8.77 7.75
CA ASP A 233 -7.30 7.91 8.64
C ASP A 233 -7.18 8.54 10.03
N ILE A 234 -7.62 7.83 11.07
CA ILE A 234 -7.37 8.19 12.47
C ILE A 234 -6.39 7.18 13.05
N TYR A 235 -5.22 7.63 13.46
CA TYR A 235 -4.22 6.80 14.13
C TYR A 235 -4.37 6.97 15.63
N MET A 236 -4.31 5.85 16.36
CA MET A 236 -4.35 5.85 17.82
C MET A 236 -3.18 5.02 18.34
N VAL A 237 -2.23 5.69 18.98
CA VAL A 237 -0.96 5.13 19.45
C VAL A 237 -0.76 5.47 20.92
N LEU A 238 0.12 4.73 21.60
CA LEU A 238 0.53 5.07 22.96
C LEU A 238 1.70 6.04 22.90
N ASP A 239 1.62 7.11 23.69
CA ASP A 239 2.76 7.96 23.95
C ASP A 239 3.86 7.15 24.66
N SER A 240 5.05 7.18 24.09
CA SER A 240 6.24 6.57 24.70
C SER A 240 6.59 7.18 26.07
N VAL A 241 6.21 8.44 26.32
CA VAL A 241 6.55 9.16 27.56
C VAL A 241 5.44 9.05 28.60
N GLU A 242 4.22 9.45 28.26
CA GLU A 242 3.10 9.45 29.21
C GLU A 242 2.34 8.12 29.32
N LEU A 243 2.57 7.18 28.40
CA LEU A 243 1.78 5.95 28.27
C LEU A 243 0.27 6.19 28.11
N LYS A 244 -0.09 7.36 27.57
CA LYS A 244 -1.48 7.74 27.27
C LYS A 244 -1.77 7.64 25.78
N PRO A 245 -3.02 7.41 25.39
CA PRO A 245 -3.40 7.41 23.98
C PRO A 245 -3.24 8.82 23.38
N ILE A 246 -2.56 8.88 22.25
CA ILE A 246 -2.45 10.06 21.39
C ILE A 246 -3.09 9.74 20.05
N LEU A 247 -3.79 10.73 19.48
CA LEU A 247 -4.45 10.59 18.19
C LEU A 247 -3.88 11.53 17.13
N PHE A 248 -3.99 11.08 15.89
CA PHE A 248 -3.62 11.85 14.70
C PHE A 248 -4.67 11.64 13.61
N VAL A 249 -5.02 12.71 12.88
CA VAL A 249 -5.90 12.63 11.69
C VAL A 249 -5.05 12.85 10.43
N ASN A 250 -5.24 12.00 9.43
CA ASN A 250 -4.68 12.15 8.08
C ASN A 250 -3.16 12.30 7.97
N ASN A 251 -2.42 11.73 8.93
CA ASN A 251 -0.96 11.88 9.03
C ASN A 251 -0.51 13.33 9.27
N ARG A 252 -1.37 14.17 9.87
CA ARG A 252 -0.94 15.47 10.41
C ARG A 252 -0.07 15.24 11.64
N TRP A 253 0.99 16.03 11.76
CA TRP A 253 1.94 16.01 12.87
C TRP A 253 1.36 16.48 14.20
N GLN A 254 0.24 17.19 14.15
CA GLN A 254 -0.44 17.68 15.33
C GLN A 254 -1.19 16.51 15.97
N SER A 255 -0.62 16.02 17.05
CA SER A 255 -1.29 15.14 17.99
C SER A 255 -2.41 15.88 18.72
N PHE A 256 -3.49 15.20 19.02
CA PHE A 256 -4.57 15.72 19.87
C PHE A 256 -5.05 14.65 20.85
N HIS A 257 -5.71 15.09 21.91
CA HIS A 257 -6.24 14.21 22.94
C HIS A 257 -7.62 13.67 22.56
N LEU A 258 -8.06 12.57 23.20
CA LEU A 258 -9.36 11.93 22.94
C LEU A 258 -10.53 12.93 22.98
N LYS A 259 -10.52 13.89 23.91
CA LYS A 259 -11.58 14.89 24.06
C LYS A 259 -11.66 15.90 22.91
N GLU A 260 -10.61 16.04 22.12
CA GLU A 260 -10.52 16.97 21.00
C GLU A 260 -11.01 16.34 19.68
N VAL A 261 -11.19 15.00 19.65
CA VAL A 261 -11.67 14.24 18.48
C VAL A 261 -12.97 14.83 17.93
N PHE A 262 -13.92 15.17 18.79
CA PHE A 262 -15.21 15.73 18.36
C PHE A 262 -15.01 17.02 17.54
N ASN A 263 -14.20 17.95 18.03
CA ASN A 263 -13.96 19.22 17.34
C ASN A 263 -13.22 19.02 16.01
N GLU A 264 -12.20 18.16 15.99
CA GLU A 264 -11.45 17.86 14.76
C GLU A 264 -12.32 17.22 13.68
N LEU A 265 -13.27 16.37 14.06
CA LEU A 265 -14.22 15.75 13.12
C LEU A 265 -15.26 16.77 12.61
N VAL A 266 -15.78 17.64 13.46
CA VAL A 266 -16.67 18.73 13.05
C VAL A 266 -15.97 19.69 12.08
N ASP A 267 -14.70 20.02 12.34
CA ASP A 267 -13.87 20.85 11.45
C ASP A 267 -13.55 20.15 10.12
N LEU A 268 -13.59 18.82 10.11
CA LEU A 268 -13.40 18.01 8.91
C LEU A 268 -14.68 17.99 8.06
N ASP A 269 -15.84 17.79 8.68
CA ASP A 269 -17.16 17.90 8.04
C ASP A 269 -17.35 19.27 7.39
N ALA A 270 -16.94 20.35 8.07
CA ALA A 270 -17.06 21.72 7.56
C ALA A 270 -16.26 21.98 6.27
N LYS A 271 -15.29 21.12 5.93
CA LYS A 271 -14.45 21.23 4.72
C LYS A 271 -14.99 20.44 3.54
N LEU A 272 -15.95 19.54 3.76
CA LEU A 272 -16.47 18.66 2.72
C LEU A 272 -17.75 19.20 2.10
N SER A 273 -18.03 18.73 0.89
CA SER A 273 -19.29 19.03 0.23
C SER A 273 -20.44 18.23 0.85
N GLU A 274 -21.67 18.76 0.81
CA GLU A 274 -22.86 18.14 1.44
C GLU A 274 -23.14 16.69 0.99
N HIS A 275 -22.54 16.23 -0.11
CA HIS A 275 -22.79 14.91 -0.70
C HIS A 275 -21.72 13.87 -0.34
N GLU A 276 -20.63 14.29 0.31
CA GLU A 276 -19.50 13.41 0.62
C GLU A 276 -19.66 12.79 2.01
N GLN A 277 -19.84 11.47 2.06
CA GLN A 277 -19.83 10.74 3.32
C GLN A 277 -18.40 10.36 3.69
N ILE A 278 -17.94 10.87 4.83
CA ILE A 278 -16.67 10.44 5.43
C ILE A 278 -16.83 9.04 6.00
N LEU A 279 -15.82 8.22 5.72
CA LEU A 279 -15.61 6.94 6.36
C LEU A 279 -14.33 7.03 7.18
N LEU A 280 -14.45 6.84 8.50
CA LEU A 280 -13.29 6.89 9.39
C LEU A 280 -12.57 5.54 9.39
N ASN A 281 -11.30 5.54 9.01
CA ASN A 281 -10.43 4.38 8.98
C ASN A 281 -9.49 4.43 10.18
N LEU A 282 -9.75 3.59 11.17
CA LEU A 282 -9.07 3.60 12.46
C LEU A 282 -7.85 2.68 12.43
N HIS A 283 -6.67 3.26 12.58
CA HIS A 283 -5.37 2.59 12.71
C HIS A 283 -4.97 2.59 14.18
N ILE A 284 -5.48 1.61 14.92
CA ILE A 284 -5.29 1.52 16.37
C ILE A 284 -4.21 0.48 16.67
N ASP A 285 -3.29 0.82 17.58
CA ASP A 285 -2.25 -0.10 18.00
C ASP A 285 -2.85 -1.36 18.64
N ARG A 286 -2.31 -2.53 18.29
CA ARG A 286 -2.76 -3.83 18.80
C ARG A 286 -2.73 -3.89 20.33
N SER A 287 -1.78 -3.21 20.99
CA SER A 287 -1.64 -3.21 22.44
C SER A 287 -2.59 -2.23 23.15
N MET A 288 -3.25 -1.33 22.41
CA MET A 288 -4.15 -0.32 22.98
C MET A 288 -5.26 -0.97 23.81
N ILE A 289 -5.54 -0.46 25.01
CA ILE A 289 -6.63 -0.99 25.84
C ILE A 289 -8.00 -0.55 25.31
N MET A 290 -8.99 -1.42 25.45
CA MET A 290 -10.32 -1.21 24.85
C MET A 290 -11.10 -0.06 25.47
N SER A 291 -10.86 0.30 26.73
CA SER A 291 -11.48 1.47 27.37
C SER A 291 -11.19 2.76 26.61
N HIS A 292 -9.94 2.98 26.18
CA HIS A 292 -9.58 4.13 25.36
C HIS A 292 -10.22 4.07 23.96
N VAL A 293 -10.30 2.87 23.36
CA VAL A 293 -10.97 2.67 22.06
C VAL A 293 -12.48 2.94 22.15
N GLN A 294 -13.12 2.55 23.26
CA GLN A 294 -14.54 2.81 23.53
C GLN A 294 -14.79 4.30 23.73
N GLU A 295 -13.89 5.02 24.41
CA GLU A 295 -13.93 6.49 24.52
C GLU A 295 -13.81 7.15 23.15
N LEU A 296 -12.85 6.73 22.31
CA LEU A 296 -12.72 7.22 20.94
C LEU A 296 -14.01 7.02 20.14
N ARG A 297 -14.61 5.82 20.20
CA ARG A 297 -15.87 5.53 19.51
C ARG A 297 -17.02 6.40 20.00
N HIS A 298 -17.06 6.69 21.30
CA HIS A 298 -18.07 7.57 21.87
C HIS A 298 -17.94 9.01 21.33
N GLU A 299 -16.73 9.55 21.25
CA GLU A 299 -16.48 10.87 20.66
C GLU A 299 -16.79 10.90 19.15
N ILE A 300 -16.41 9.85 18.41
CA ILE A 300 -16.78 9.67 16.99
C ILE A 300 -18.31 9.69 16.80
N ARG A 301 -19.05 8.98 17.66
CA ARG A 301 -20.52 8.95 17.62
C ARG A 301 -21.12 10.32 17.90
N LYS A 302 -20.57 11.07 18.86
CA LYS A 302 -21.03 12.45 19.16
C LYS A 302 -20.90 13.36 17.95
N ALA A 303 -19.84 13.20 17.18
CA ALA A 303 -19.62 13.95 15.94
C ALA A 303 -20.56 13.51 14.79
N GLY A 304 -21.44 12.52 15.01
CA GLY A 304 -22.40 12.08 14.00
C GLY A 304 -21.85 11.06 13.00
N HIS A 305 -20.62 10.58 13.20
CA HIS A 305 -20.04 9.54 12.36
C HIS A 305 -20.36 8.15 12.90
N TYR A 306 -21.06 7.35 12.10
CA TYR A 306 -21.54 6.04 12.52
C TYR A 306 -20.88 4.88 11.77
N ARG A 307 -20.04 5.17 10.78
CA ARG A 307 -19.40 4.16 9.94
C ARG A 307 -17.90 4.25 10.15
N ILE A 308 -17.34 3.24 10.81
CA ILE A 308 -15.90 3.14 11.05
C ILE A 308 -15.36 1.85 10.46
N TRP A 309 -14.10 1.87 10.07
CA TRP A 309 -13.35 0.69 9.65
C TRP A 309 -12.19 0.51 10.61
N TYR A 310 -12.05 -0.67 11.19
CA TYR A 310 -10.81 -1.02 11.87
C TYR A 310 -9.80 -1.51 10.84
N SER A 311 -8.74 -0.74 10.62
CA SER A 311 -7.66 -1.15 9.72
C SER A 311 -6.99 -2.40 10.27
N THR A 312 -6.82 -3.40 9.40
CA THR A 312 -6.24 -4.69 9.78
C THR A 312 -5.37 -5.24 8.67
N GLY A 313 -4.23 -5.82 9.05
CA GLY A 313 -3.40 -6.60 8.13
C GLY A 313 -4.01 -7.96 7.81
N ARG A 314 -3.67 -8.54 6.66
CA ARG A 314 -4.22 -9.84 6.26
C ARG A 314 -3.48 -11.02 6.90
N LYS A 315 -4.20 -11.82 7.70
CA LYS A 315 -3.69 -13.06 8.28
C LYS A 315 -3.35 -14.05 7.17
N HIS A 316 -2.20 -14.73 7.30
CA HIS A 316 -1.63 -15.63 6.30
C HIS A 316 -1.25 -14.97 4.96
N SER A 317 -1.13 -13.64 4.93
CA SER A 317 -0.53 -12.93 3.80
C SER A 317 0.97 -13.16 3.73
N ARG A 318 1.54 -13.11 2.51
CA ARG A 318 2.99 -12.99 2.30
C ARG A 318 3.55 -11.63 2.73
N TYR A 319 2.66 -10.64 2.88
CA TYR A 319 2.99 -9.27 3.24
C TYR A 319 2.80 -9.01 4.73
N SER A 320 3.58 -8.07 5.27
CA SER A 320 3.40 -7.55 6.63
C SER A 320 2.03 -6.90 6.83
N ALA A 321 1.60 -6.79 8.09
CA ALA A 321 0.30 -6.21 8.42
C ALA A 321 0.21 -4.71 8.04
N GLN A 322 1.35 -4.01 8.11
CA GLN A 322 1.54 -2.62 7.72
C GLN A 322 1.66 -2.43 6.20
N ASN A 323 1.50 -3.48 5.40
CA ASN A 323 1.57 -3.33 3.96
C ASN A 323 0.49 -2.33 3.50
N PRO A 324 0.85 -1.31 2.71
CA PRO A 324 -0.09 -0.26 2.31
C PRO A 324 -1.31 -0.74 1.52
N ILE A 325 -1.24 -1.90 0.88
CA ILE A 325 -2.41 -2.52 0.23
C ILE A 325 -3.52 -2.77 1.27
N PHE A 326 -3.13 -3.06 2.52
CA PHE A 326 -4.06 -3.29 3.63
C PHE A 326 -4.53 -2.00 4.30
N LYS A 327 -3.92 -0.86 4.02
CA LYS A 327 -4.29 0.43 4.64
C LYS A 327 -5.78 0.73 4.53
N TYR A 328 -6.37 0.44 3.36
CA TYR A 328 -7.79 0.65 3.06
C TYR A 328 -8.62 -0.64 3.17
N CYS A 329 -8.12 -1.62 3.92
CA CYS A 329 -8.80 -2.87 4.20
C CYS A 329 -9.02 -3.00 5.70
N GLY A 330 -10.20 -3.46 6.09
CA GLY A 330 -10.53 -3.52 7.51
C GLY A 330 -11.75 -4.34 7.82
N ILE A 331 -12.09 -4.33 9.11
CA ILE A 331 -13.38 -4.82 9.60
C ILE A 331 -14.32 -3.60 9.71
N PRO A 332 -15.39 -3.53 8.89
CA PRO A 332 -16.37 -2.47 9.00
C PRO A 332 -17.18 -2.65 10.28
N GLN A 333 -17.42 -1.55 10.97
CA GLN A 333 -18.33 -1.49 12.10
C GLN A 333 -19.32 -0.33 11.94
N GLN A 334 -20.59 -0.64 12.18
CA GLN A 334 -21.64 0.37 12.32
C GLN A 334 -21.77 0.71 13.81
N LEU A 335 -21.50 1.96 14.16
CA LEU A 335 -21.76 2.50 15.49
C LEU A 335 -23.25 2.88 15.59
N PRO A 336 -23.88 2.70 16.77
CA PRO A 336 -25.22 3.21 17.02
C PRO A 336 -25.21 4.74 17.06
N ALA A 337 -26.33 5.37 16.70
CA ALA A 337 -26.46 6.82 16.76
C ALA A 337 -26.21 7.34 18.18
N TYR A 338 -25.63 8.54 18.31
CA TYR A 338 -25.55 9.23 19.59
C TYR A 338 -26.82 10.08 19.80
N ASP A 339 -27.42 9.97 20.98
CA ASP A 339 -28.55 10.80 21.38
C ASP A 339 -28.18 11.59 22.64
N PRO A 340 -27.95 12.91 22.54
CA PRO A 340 -27.66 13.74 23.70
C PRO A 340 -28.77 13.70 24.76
N TRP A 341 -30.04 13.59 24.35
CA TRP A 341 -31.17 13.60 25.27
C TRP A 341 -31.10 12.42 26.24
N MET A 342 -30.68 11.26 25.76
CA MET A 342 -30.51 10.07 26.60
C MET A 342 -29.50 10.27 27.72
N LYS A 343 -28.37 10.89 27.39
CA LYS A 343 -27.35 11.19 28.40
C LYS A 343 -27.93 12.08 29.50
N TYR A 344 -28.63 13.16 29.11
CA TYR A 344 -29.32 14.02 30.07
C TYR A 344 -30.38 13.27 30.89
N PHE A 345 -31.13 12.35 30.27
CA PHE A 345 -32.11 11.54 30.96
C PHE A 345 -31.46 10.62 32.00
N ILE A 346 -30.41 9.88 31.63
CA ILE A 346 -29.66 9.00 32.54
C ILE A 346 -29.07 9.80 33.69
N ASP A 347 -28.44 10.94 33.41
CA ASP A 347 -27.84 11.80 34.44
C ASP A 347 -28.91 12.33 35.41
N SER A 348 -30.09 12.70 34.89
CA SER A 348 -31.23 13.15 35.71
C SER A 348 -31.77 12.02 36.57
N VAL A 349 -31.92 10.82 36.00
CA VAL A 349 -32.42 9.66 36.73
C VAL A 349 -31.44 9.19 37.79
N ALA A 350 -30.13 9.18 37.50
CA ALA A 350 -29.10 8.81 38.46
C ALA A 350 -29.05 9.77 39.67
N SER A 351 -29.48 11.02 39.49
CA SER A 351 -29.63 11.98 40.59
C SER A 351 -30.82 11.71 41.51
N LEU A 352 -31.83 10.99 41.01
CA LEU A 352 -32.97 10.52 41.79
C LEU A 352 -32.59 9.15 42.36
N ASN A 353 -32.74 8.91 43.67
CA ASN A 353 -32.40 7.60 44.25
C ASN A 353 -33.19 6.48 43.54
N PRO A 354 -32.57 5.69 42.63
CA PRO A 354 -33.30 4.85 41.68
C PRO A 354 -33.95 3.66 42.38
N GLU A 355 -33.44 3.27 43.55
CA GLU A 355 -34.01 2.20 44.39
C GLU A 355 -35.44 2.52 44.84
N SER A 356 -35.82 3.80 44.87
CA SER A 356 -37.12 4.27 45.33
C SER A 356 -38.20 4.27 44.24
N TYR A 357 -37.82 4.15 42.96
CA TYR A 357 -38.72 4.34 41.83
C TYR A 357 -38.55 3.25 40.77
N LYS A 358 -39.66 2.57 40.42
CA LYS A 358 -39.67 1.70 39.22
C LYS A 358 -39.63 2.56 37.97
N LEU A 359 -38.45 2.72 37.38
CA LEU A 359 -38.26 3.43 36.13
C LEU A 359 -38.92 2.64 34.99
N LYS A 360 -39.94 3.24 34.38
CA LYS A 360 -40.49 2.74 33.12
C LYS A 360 -39.82 3.48 31.98
N LEU A 361 -38.89 2.80 31.31
CA LEU A 361 -38.23 3.37 30.15
C LEU A 361 -39.24 3.61 29.03
N PRO A 362 -39.21 4.78 28.37
CA PRO A 362 -40.01 4.99 27.17
C PRO A 362 -39.55 3.99 26.10
N LYS A 363 -40.51 3.38 25.39
CA LYS A 363 -40.20 2.62 24.18
C LYS A 363 -39.60 3.59 23.18
N SER A 364 -38.30 3.45 22.91
CA SER A 364 -37.58 4.30 21.97
C SER A 364 -36.86 3.42 20.98
N ASN A 365 -36.99 3.75 19.70
CA ASN A 365 -36.27 3.09 18.61
C ASN A 365 -34.76 3.40 18.64
N LEU A 366 -34.32 4.28 19.56
CA LEU A 366 -32.92 4.66 19.73
C LEU A 366 -32.13 3.66 20.59
N TYR A 367 -32.80 2.82 21.39
CA TYR A 367 -32.15 1.77 22.18
C TYR A 367 -32.54 0.41 21.66
N ARG A 368 -31.54 -0.45 21.53
CA ARG A 368 -31.72 -1.76 20.92
C ARG A 368 -32.15 -2.83 21.92
N ILE A 369 -32.20 -2.49 23.22
CA ILE A 369 -32.38 -3.43 24.33
C ILE A 369 -33.63 -4.29 24.15
N ASP A 370 -34.78 -3.69 23.83
CA ASP A 370 -36.04 -4.43 23.70
C ASP A 370 -36.11 -5.25 22.41
N ASP A 371 -35.57 -4.75 21.31
CA ASP A 371 -35.50 -5.49 20.04
C ASP A 371 -34.63 -6.75 20.18
N ILE A 372 -33.51 -6.62 20.90
CA ILE A 372 -32.57 -7.72 21.15
C ILE A 372 -33.18 -8.82 22.02
N LYS A 373 -34.13 -8.48 22.91
CA LYS A 373 -34.84 -9.48 23.71
C LYS A 373 -35.71 -10.41 22.86
N LEU A 374 -36.19 -9.93 21.71
CA LEU A 374 -37.11 -10.65 20.82
C LEU A 374 -36.42 -11.61 19.85
N ILE A 375 -35.09 -11.52 19.70
CA ILE A 375 -34.30 -12.34 18.78
C ILE A 375 -33.43 -13.36 19.53
N ASN A 376 -33.06 -14.44 18.83
CA ASN A 376 -32.16 -15.45 19.39
C ASN A 376 -30.77 -14.82 19.56
N ARG A 377 -30.17 -14.97 20.74
CA ARG A 377 -28.91 -14.28 21.04
C ARG A 377 -27.95 -15.16 21.80
N ILE A 378 -26.67 -14.87 21.59
CA ILE A 378 -25.59 -15.29 22.49
C ILE A 378 -24.90 -14.03 23.00
N GLU A 379 -24.40 -14.13 24.22
CA GLU A 379 -23.60 -13.10 24.87
C GLU A 379 -22.18 -13.63 24.99
N ILE A 380 -21.24 -12.94 24.36
CA ILE A 380 -19.81 -13.25 24.39
C ILE A 380 -19.15 -12.24 25.31
N GLU A 381 -18.64 -12.70 26.44
CA GLU A 381 -17.84 -11.88 27.35
C GLU A 381 -16.36 -12.11 27.07
N ILE A 382 -15.62 -11.03 26.86
CA ILE A 382 -14.19 -11.06 26.55
C ILE A 382 -13.45 -10.35 27.66
N ASN A 383 -12.67 -11.12 28.42
CA ASN A 383 -11.73 -10.62 29.40
C ASN A 383 -10.30 -10.83 28.90
N THR A 384 -9.31 -10.37 29.68
CA THR A 384 -7.88 -10.44 29.33
C THR A 384 -7.40 -11.88 29.06
N GLU A 385 -7.91 -12.85 29.83
CA GLU A 385 -7.44 -14.25 29.78
C GLU A 385 -8.47 -15.22 29.19
N THR A 386 -9.76 -14.90 29.33
CA THR A 386 -10.84 -15.86 29.07
C THR A 386 -11.91 -15.30 28.16
N THR A 387 -12.57 -16.19 27.43
CA THR A 387 -13.78 -15.88 26.67
C THR A 387 -14.91 -16.76 27.18
N LYS A 388 -16.05 -16.15 27.50
CA LYS A 388 -17.25 -16.86 27.92
C LYS A 388 -18.36 -16.65 26.90
N VAL A 389 -19.22 -17.65 26.75
CA VAL A 389 -20.48 -17.56 26.01
C VAL A 389 -21.61 -17.90 26.97
N ASN A 390 -22.53 -16.96 27.17
CA ASN A 390 -23.64 -17.11 28.13
C ASN A 390 -23.15 -17.61 29.50
N ASN A 391 -22.13 -16.95 30.07
CA ASN A 391 -21.45 -17.30 31.32
C ASN A 391 -20.64 -18.61 31.35
N GLN A 392 -20.54 -19.36 30.25
CA GLN A 392 -19.74 -20.58 30.19
C GLN A 392 -18.39 -20.32 29.51
N LEU A 393 -17.29 -20.76 30.12
CA LEU A 393 -15.96 -20.66 29.52
C LEU A 393 -15.89 -21.51 28.24
N VAL A 394 -15.40 -20.91 27.16
CA VAL A 394 -15.25 -21.57 25.86
C VAL A 394 -13.86 -21.32 25.28
N ASN A 395 -13.33 -22.34 24.61
CA ASN A 395 -12.12 -22.15 23.79
C ASN A 395 -12.49 -21.59 22.41
N THR A 396 -11.48 -21.19 21.64
CA THR A 396 -11.65 -20.60 20.30
C THR A 396 -12.34 -21.54 19.30
N LYS A 397 -12.18 -22.86 19.42
CA LYS A 397 -12.80 -23.84 18.52
C LYS A 397 -14.30 -23.96 18.81
N ASP A 398 -14.65 -24.12 20.08
CA ASP A 398 -16.04 -24.23 20.52
C ASP A 398 -16.80 -22.93 20.21
N LEU A 399 -16.15 -21.77 20.38
CA LEU A 399 -16.72 -20.48 20.01
C LEU A 399 -17.09 -20.41 18.52
N ARG A 400 -16.22 -20.87 17.62
CA ARG A 400 -16.51 -20.94 16.17
C ARG A 400 -17.73 -21.81 15.90
N ASP A 401 -17.78 -22.99 16.52
CA ASP A 401 -18.88 -23.94 16.33
C ASP A 401 -20.20 -23.37 16.84
N ILE A 402 -20.19 -22.66 17.99
CA ILE A 402 -21.37 -21.99 18.53
C ILE A 402 -21.86 -20.89 17.57
N ILE A 403 -20.97 -19.99 17.12
CA ILE A 403 -21.33 -18.91 16.18
C ILE A 403 -21.87 -19.49 14.89
N TYR A 404 -21.18 -20.46 14.29
CA TYR A 404 -21.62 -21.11 13.06
C TYR A 404 -23.01 -21.73 13.21
N LYS A 405 -23.25 -22.47 14.31
CA LYS A 405 -24.56 -23.10 14.59
C LYS A 405 -25.66 -22.05 14.80
N LEU A 406 -25.39 -20.98 15.54
CA LEU A 406 -26.34 -19.90 15.77
C LEU A 406 -26.78 -19.26 14.44
N VAL A 407 -25.81 -18.77 13.67
CA VAL A 407 -26.06 -18.05 12.41
C VAL A 407 -26.77 -18.95 11.40
N LYS A 408 -26.31 -20.21 11.26
CA LYS A 408 -26.91 -21.17 10.33
C LYS A 408 -28.34 -21.53 10.71
N LYS A 409 -28.65 -21.67 12.00
CA LYS A 409 -29.98 -22.08 12.47
C LYS A 409 -31.00 -20.96 12.37
N TYR A 410 -30.60 -19.72 12.67
CA TYR A 410 -31.52 -18.60 12.82
C TYR A 410 -31.46 -17.57 11.68
N HIS A 411 -30.53 -17.73 10.73
CA HIS A 411 -30.37 -16.87 9.54
C HIS A 411 -30.24 -15.38 9.89
N ASN A 412 -31.30 -14.59 9.73
CA ASN A 412 -31.32 -13.16 10.03
C ASN A 412 -31.98 -12.83 11.38
N ARG A 413 -32.48 -13.84 12.10
CA ARG A 413 -33.17 -13.70 13.40
C ARG A 413 -32.26 -14.03 14.58
N TYR A 414 -31.04 -13.49 14.53
CA TYR A 414 -30.07 -13.64 15.60
C TYR A 414 -29.34 -12.33 15.93
N ALA A 415 -28.74 -12.28 17.12
CA ALA A 415 -27.76 -11.29 17.52
C ALA A 415 -26.60 -11.94 18.29
N ILE A 416 -25.41 -11.34 18.15
CA ILE A 416 -24.24 -11.66 18.96
C ILE A 416 -23.91 -10.42 19.77
N ILE A 417 -24.14 -10.48 21.08
CA ILE A 417 -23.80 -9.41 22.01
C ILE A 417 -22.34 -9.60 22.41
N LEU A 418 -21.49 -8.61 22.15
CA LEU A 418 -20.11 -8.59 22.59
C LEU A 418 -19.99 -7.67 23.81
N ASN A 419 -19.72 -8.27 24.97
CA ASN A 419 -19.35 -7.55 26.18
C ASN A 419 -17.83 -7.58 26.31
N VAL A 420 -17.23 -6.41 26.25
CA VAL A 420 -15.78 -6.24 26.19
C VAL A 420 -15.32 -5.55 27.45
N ASP A 421 -14.50 -6.23 28.25
CA ASP A 421 -13.81 -5.60 29.38
C ASP A 421 -12.88 -4.49 28.86
N GLY A 422 -12.97 -3.30 29.44
CA GLY A 422 -12.16 -2.13 29.06
C GLY A 422 -10.65 -2.33 29.26
N ALA A 423 -10.24 -3.34 30.05
CA ALA A 423 -8.84 -3.69 30.27
C ALA A 423 -8.23 -4.57 29.17
N ILE A 424 -9.03 -5.16 28.27
CA ILE A 424 -8.46 -6.02 27.22
C ILE A 424 -7.73 -5.19 26.15
N SER A 425 -6.77 -5.80 25.47
CA SER A 425 -6.12 -5.19 24.32
C SER A 425 -7.03 -5.19 23.08
N PHE A 426 -6.88 -4.17 22.24
CA PHE A 426 -7.55 -4.02 20.96
C PHE A 426 -7.25 -5.20 20.02
N GLY A 427 -6.02 -5.73 20.09
CA GLY A 427 -5.65 -6.96 19.39
C GLY A 427 -6.51 -8.16 19.74
N ARG A 428 -6.82 -8.35 21.03
CA ARG A 428 -7.69 -9.45 21.49
C ARG A 428 -9.13 -9.23 21.05
N TYR A 429 -9.60 -7.98 21.12
CA TYR A 429 -10.91 -7.60 20.59
C TYR A 429 -11.05 -7.94 19.09
N ILE A 430 -10.09 -7.52 18.26
CA ILE A 430 -10.09 -7.80 16.82
C ILE A 430 -9.99 -9.30 16.51
N GLU A 431 -9.29 -10.09 17.33
CA GLU A 431 -9.25 -11.55 17.16
C GLU A 431 -10.65 -12.18 17.28
N ILE A 432 -11.44 -11.76 18.27
CA ILE A 432 -12.80 -12.27 18.46
C ILE A 432 -13.74 -11.72 17.38
N LEU A 433 -13.60 -10.44 17.02
CA LEU A 433 -14.39 -9.83 15.95
C LEU A 433 -14.12 -10.52 14.59
N ASP A 434 -12.85 -10.80 14.26
CA ASP A 434 -12.44 -11.57 13.09
C ASP A 434 -13.09 -12.96 13.08
N LEU A 435 -13.10 -13.64 14.23
CA LEU A 435 -13.71 -14.96 14.36
C LEU A 435 -15.20 -14.92 14.02
N VAL A 436 -15.95 -13.99 14.60
CA VAL A 436 -17.38 -13.79 14.33
C VAL A 436 -17.61 -13.52 12.84
N HIS A 437 -16.91 -12.55 12.28
CA HIS A 437 -17.07 -12.16 10.88
C HIS A 437 -16.65 -13.27 9.91
N SER A 438 -15.58 -13.99 10.20
CA SER A 438 -15.07 -15.09 9.37
C SER A 438 -16.04 -16.26 9.30
N GLU A 439 -16.66 -16.66 10.42
CA GLU A 439 -17.63 -17.76 10.40
C GLU A 439 -18.93 -17.37 9.68
N ILE A 440 -19.38 -16.11 9.81
CA ILE A 440 -20.50 -15.59 9.01
C ILE A 440 -20.13 -15.57 7.52
N GLN A 441 -18.93 -15.09 7.17
CA GLN A 441 -18.48 -15.03 5.78
C GLN A 441 -18.33 -16.43 5.17
N LYS A 442 -17.94 -17.43 5.95
CA LYS A 442 -17.90 -18.83 5.52
C LYS A 442 -19.29 -19.33 5.09
N LEU A 443 -20.33 -19.04 5.89
CA LEU A 443 -21.72 -19.35 5.52
C LEU A 443 -22.15 -18.62 4.25
N ARG A 444 -21.86 -17.31 4.16
CA ARG A 444 -22.14 -16.50 2.97
C ARG A 444 -21.50 -17.06 1.72
N ASN A 445 -20.24 -17.47 1.79
CA ASN A 445 -19.52 -18.04 0.65
C ASN A 445 -20.13 -19.39 0.21
N SER A 446 -20.51 -20.25 1.16
CA SER A 446 -21.20 -21.52 0.84
C SER A 446 -22.54 -21.28 0.15
N GLU A 447 -23.34 -20.33 0.65
CA GLU A 447 -24.62 -19.94 0.03
C GLU A 447 -24.41 -19.32 -1.35
N LYS A 448 -23.39 -18.47 -1.52
CA LYS A 448 -23.03 -17.84 -2.80
C LYS A 448 -22.73 -18.87 -3.88
N THR A 449 -21.94 -19.88 -3.55
CA THR A 449 -21.61 -20.97 -4.49
C THR A 449 -22.86 -21.72 -4.91
N TRP A 450 -23.77 -22.01 -3.96
CA TRP A 450 -25.03 -22.68 -4.27
C TRP A 450 -25.96 -21.80 -5.14
N LEU A 451 -26.15 -20.52 -4.80
CA LEU A 451 -26.99 -19.60 -5.57
C LEU A 451 -26.48 -19.36 -6.99
N ASN A 452 -25.15 -19.24 -7.17
CA ASN A 452 -24.53 -19.09 -8.49
C ASN A 452 -24.77 -20.31 -9.39
N GLN A 453 -24.97 -21.50 -8.83
CA GLN A 453 -25.24 -22.72 -9.59
C GLN A 453 -26.73 -22.94 -9.88
N ASN A 454 -27.62 -22.42 -9.03
CA ASN A 454 -29.04 -22.76 -9.04
C ASN A 454 -29.97 -21.59 -9.37
N THR A 455 -29.45 -20.39 -9.62
CA THR A 455 -30.26 -19.21 -9.92
C THR A 455 -29.72 -18.42 -11.12
N THR A 456 -30.60 -17.69 -11.79
CA THR A 456 -30.26 -16.75 -12.88
C THR A 456 -30.11 -15.31 -12.39
N LYS A 457 -30.12 -15.10 -11.06
CA LYS A 457 -30.00 -13.78 -10.46
C LYS A 457 -28.63 -13.17 -10.78
N SER A 458 -28.61 -11.85 -10.92
CA SER A 458 -27.36 -11.11 -11.09
C SER A 458 -26.47 -11.26 -9.85
N PRO A 459 -25.14 -11.14 -9.99
CA PRO A 459 -24.22 -11.20 -8.85
C PRO A 459 -24.54 -10.21 -7.72
N SER A 460 -25.07 -9.02 -8.04
CA SER A 460 -25.48 -8.01 -7.07
C SER A 460 -26.71 -8.44 -6.25
N GLU A 461 -27.73 -9.00 -6.90
CA GLU A 461 -28.93 -9.50 -6.21
C GLU A 461 -28.61 -10.71 -5.33
N ILE A 462 -27.68 -11.57 -5.76
CA ILE A 462 -27.17 -12.68 -4.96
C ILE A 462 -26.47 -12.15 -3.70
N GLU A 463 -25.61 -11.15 -3.86
CA GLU A 463 -24.88 -10.55 -2.73
C GLU A 463 -25.84 -9.88 -1.73
N GLU A 464 -26.86 -9.17 -2.21
CA GLU A 464 -27.90 -8.56 -1.36
C GLU A 464 -28.70 -9.63 -0.61
N LEU A 465 -29.15 -10.68 -1.30
CA LEU A 465 -29.87 -11.80 -0.69
C LEU A 465 -29.04 -12.51 0.39
N ILE A 466 -27.74 -12.71 0.14
CA ILE A 466 -26.83 -13.33 1.10
C ILE A 466 -26.60 -12.44 2.31
N ASN A 467 -26.39 -11.14 2.09
CA ASN A 467 -26.22 -10.18 3.18
C ASN A 467 -27.49 -10.04 4.02
N HIS A 468 -28.67 -10.17 3.40
CA HIS A 468 -29.95 -10.22 4.11
C HIS A 468 -30.18 -11.53 4.85
N THR A 469 -29.79 -12.68 4.28
CA THR A 469 -29.97 -14.01 4.90
C THR A 469 -29.02 -14.23 6.07
N TYR A 470 -27.76 -13.81 5.94
CA TYR A 470 -26.74 -13.93 6.98
C TYR A 470 -26.15 -12.54 7.27
N PRO A 471 -26.91 -11.61 7.87
CA PRO A 471 -26.41 -10.28 8.21
C PRO A 471 -25.34 -10.39 9.30
N ILE A 472 -24.47 -9.38 9.43
CA ILE A 472 -23.52 -9.31 10.55
C ILE A 472 -24.21 -8.52 11.67
N ASN A 473 -24.86 -9.25 12.58
CA ASN A 473 -25.62 -8.68 13.69
C ASN A 473 -24.79 -8.76 14.99
N VAL A 474 -23.70 -8.00 15.02
CA VAL A 474 -22.84 -7.86 16.19
C VAL A 474 -23.24 -6.60 16.94
N ILE A 475 -23.50 -6.75 18.23
CA ILE A 475 -24.03 -5.69 19.08
C ILE A 475 -23.06 -5.48 20.22
N GLU A 476 -22.61 -4.25 20.37
CA GLU A 476 -21.87 -3.79 21.53
C GLU A 476 -22.69 -2.70 22.19
N TRP A 477 -22.91 -2.85 23.49
CA TRP A 477 -23.65 -1.86 24.26
C TRP A 477 -22.87 -0.56 24.35
N THR A 478 -23.58 0.55 24.22
CA THR A 478 -22.99 1.87 24.45
C THR A 478 -22.95 2.19 25.94
N TYR A 479 -22.17 3.19 26.35
CA TYR A 479 -22.18 3.68 27.73
C TYR A 479 -23.60 4.01 28.21
N GLU A 480 -24.40 4.63 27.35
CA GLU A 480 -25.79 4.98 27.66
C GLU A 480 -26.66 3.72 27.85
N GLU A 481 -26.52 2.73 26.98
CA GLU A 481 -27.26 1.46 27.08
C GLU A 481 -26.83 0.64 28.30
N ILE A 482 -25.54 0.62 28.65
CA ILE A 482 -25.02 -0.06 29.84
C ILE A 482 -25.62 0.56 31.10
N ASN A 483 -25.55 1.90 31.25
CA ASN A 483 -26.12 2.60 32.39
C ASN A 483 -27.63 2.36 32.50
N LEU A 484 -28.34 2.35 31.36
CA LEU A 484 -29.77 2.01 31.32
C LEU A 484 -30.07 0.58 31.78
N ILE A 485 -29.25 -0.39 31.38
CA ILE A 485 -29.39 -1.79 31.80
C ILE A 485 -29.15 -1.90 33.31
N GLU A 486 -28.15 -1.19 33.85
CA GLU A 486 -27.83 -1.18 35.27
C GLU A 486 -28.93 -0.52 36.12
N LEU A 487 -29.49 0.60 35.67
CA LEU A 487 -30.61 1.29 36.33
C LEU A 487 -31.91 0.47 36.36
N ASN A 488 -32.03 -0.56 35.52
CA ASN A 488 -33.21 -1.41 35.42
C ASN A 488 -33.05 -2.78 36.10
N LYS A 489 -31.86 -3.07 36.65
CA LYS A 489 -31.62 -4.20 37.55
C LYS A 489 -32.06 -3.81 38.95
#